data_AF-A0A3N9VBH2-F1
#
_entry.id   AF-A0A3N9VBH2-F1
#
_cell.length_a   1.000
_cell.length_b   1.000
_cell.length_c   1.000
_cell.angle_alpha   90.00
_cell.angle_beta   90.00
_cell.angle_gamma   90.00
#
_symmetry.space_group_name_H-M   'P 1'
#
loop_
_entity.id
_entity.type
_entity.pdbx_description
1 polymer ?
#
loop_
_entity_poly.entity_id
_entity_poly.type
_entity_poly.pdbx_seq_one_letter_code
_entity_poly.pdbx_strand_id
1 'polypeptide(L)'
;MKALLFDPCAGASGDMIMATLLDLGADLNAVREAVESVGCKLDFSQVERSHIMAARAAVTADRRYHSLAEAVSILKGSSLRGVSLEKALLAIDLLAAAESRVHGVPKEEIRFHEIGALDALADIAGGCVALQSLKVQRVICRSISVGGGYVKSAHGLLPVPGPAALEILRSREMPWKGGPVQSELLTPTGAALLAVLVDEFLPEFPLIRAEKVGYGAGKRDLDLPNVLRGIIAEVLPERQKMAGGSGHKQNKNEYEHELGQMSEHEVEHVGGHEHGPHGDRVVQLETNVDDVTGEVLGRLIELLMDAGALDVSILPALMKKGRSGNVIRAIAKHEEMDKLARIIIRETGSLGVRVFPSLHRFVAEREETMVDVEFSGRSYWVRIKVSRMDGSLINAKPEYEDCKKIADETGLSLRLVIKRAEEAAWKAAGS
;
A
#
# COMPACT_ATOMS: atom_id res chain seq x y z
N MET A 1 6.34 -1.55 -20.30
CA MET A 1 7.68 -1.13 -19.81
C MET A 1 8.24 -2.26 -18.97
N LYS A 2 9.53 -2.63 -19.11
CA LYS A 2 10.12 -3.76 -18.35
C LYS A 2 10.66 -3.26 -17.00
N ALA A 3 10.02 -3.70 -15.92
CA ALA A 3 10.34 -3.29 -14.56
C ALA A 3 10.76 -4.47 -13.69
N LEU A 4 11.58 -4.20 -12.69
CA LEU A 4 11.79 -5.08 -11.54
C LEU A 4 10.81 -4.68 -10.44
N LEU A 5 10.12 -5.65 -9.85
CA LEU A 5 9.28 -5.45 -8.68
C LEU A 5 9.82 -6.27 -7.51
N PHE A 6 10.16 -5.60 -6.41
CA PHE A 6 10.46 -6.24 -5.14
C PHE A 6 9.18 -6.40 -4.32
N ASP A 7 9.01 -7.59 -3.77
CA ASP A 7 7.94 -7.93 -2.83
C ASP A 7 8.53 -8.44 -1.51
N PRO A 8 8.89 -7.52 -0.61
CA PRO A 8 9.53 -7.80 0.67
C PRO A 8 8.52 -8.30 1.71
N CYS A 9 7.77 -9.35 1.39
CA CYS A 9 6.75 -9.91 2.27
C CYS A 9 7.34 -10.53 3.55
N ALA A 10 8.56 -11.06 3.47
CA ALA A 10 9.40 -11.50 4.58
C ALA A 10 10.57 -10.53 4.86
N GLY A 11 10.40 -9.25 4.50
CA GLY A 11 11.41 -8.21 4.64
C GLY A 11 12.53 -8.29 3.60
N ALA A 12 13.66 -7.67 3.93
CA ALA A 12 14.82 -7.57 3.07
C ALA A 12 16.10 -7.33 3.88
N SER A 13 17.15 -8.06 3.53
CA SER A 13 18.53 -7.80 3.92
C SER A 13 19.41 -7.64 2.68
N GLY A 14 20.65 -7.16 2.85
CA GLY A 14 21.55 -6.90 1.74
C GLY A 14 21.83 -8.15 0.89
N ASP A 15 22.15 -9.25 1.56
CA ASP A 15 22.31 -10.57 0.94
C ASP A 15 21.04 -11.08 0.24
N MET A 16 19.85 -10.88 0.81
CA MET A 16 18.58 -11.25 0.17
C MET A 16 18.35 -10.46 -1.12
N ILE A 17 18.63 -9.16 -1.14
CA ILE A 17 18.50 -8.32 -2.33
C ILE A 17 19.46 -8.80 -3.42
N MET A 18 20.74 -8.98 -3.08
CA MET A 18 21.75 -9.50 -4.01
C MET A 18 21.37 -10.89 -4.56
N ALA A 19 20.97 -11.81 -3.68
CA ALA A 19 20.55 -13.16 -4.07
C ALA A 19 19.34 -13.14 -5.00
N THR A 20 18.33 -12.31 -4.69
CA THR A 20 17.13 -12.15 -5.52
C THR A 20 17.49 -11.69 -6.94
N LEU A 21 18.38 -10.71 -7.05
CA LEU A 21 18.82 -10.17 -8.34
C LEU A 21 19.61 -11.21 -9.16
N LEU A 22 20.48 -11.99 -8.49
CA LEU A 22 21.20 -13.11 -9.11
C LEU A 22 20.26 -14.21 -9.61
N ASP A 23 19.24 -14.57 -8.83
CA ASP A 23 18.23 -15.56 -9.23
C ASP A 23 17.40 -15.08 -10.43
N LEU A 24 17.13 -13.77 -10.48
CA LEU A 24 16.54 -13.10 -11.63
C LEU A 24 17.45 -13.03 -12.86
N GLY A 25 18.71 -13.48 -12.76
CA GLY A 25 19.64 -13.61 -13.88
C GLY A 25 20.62 -12.45 -14.01
N ALA A 26 20.92 -11.75 -12.91
CA ALA A 26 22.05 -10.83 -12.87
C ALA A 26 23.37 -11.56 -13.15
N ASP A 27 24.36 -10.83 -13.66
CA ASP A 27 25.67 -11.40 -13.99
C ASP A 27 26.45 -11.78 -12.72
N LEU A 28 26.49 -13.08 -12.43
CA LEU A 28 27.19 -13.62 -11.26
C LEU A 28 28.69 -13.30 -11.24
N ASN A 29 29.35 -13.24 -12.39
CA ASN A 29 30.79 -12.96 -12.43
C ASN A 29 31.07 -11.50 -12.09
N ALA A 30 30.28 -10.58 -12.64
CA ALA A 30 30.39 -9.16 -12.32
C ALA A 30 30.09 -8.89 -10.83
N VAL A 31 29.07 -9.54 -10.28
CA VAL A 31 28.71 -9.41 -8.85
C VAL A 31 29.80 -10.01 -7.96
N ARG A 32 30.37 -11.16 -8.34
CA ARG A 32 31.49 -11.78 -7.63
C ARG A 32 32.71 -10.87 -7.61
N GLU A 33 33.09 -10.31 -8.76
CA GLU A 33 34.20 -9.35 -8.85
C GLU A 33 33.96 -8.12 -7.95
N ALA A 34 32.74 -7.60 -7.94
CA ALA A 34 32.36 -6.47 -7.08
C ALA A 34 32.53 -6.79 -5.59
N VAL A 35 32.00 -7.92 -5.14
CA VAL A 35 32.11 -8.39 -3.73
C VAL A 35 33.56 -8.69 -3.35
N GLU A 36 34.32 -9.33 -4.23
CA GLU A 36 35.70 -9.70 -3.94
C GLU A 36 36.64 -8.49 -3.93
N SER A 37 36.36 -7.47 -4.74
CA SER A 37 37.14 -6.23 -4.78
C SER A 37 37.02 -5.36 -3.52
N VAL A 38 35.97 -5.54 -2.70
CA VAL A 38 35.86 -4.91 -1.37
C VAL A 38 36.48 -5.75 -0.26
N GLY A 39 37.12 -6.88 -0.59
CA GLY A 39 37.86 -7.73 0.35
C GLY A 39 37.01 -8.81 1.02
N CYS A 40 35.90 -9.24 0.39
CA CYS A 40 35.05 -10.33 0.89
C CYS A 40 35.07 -11.53 -0.07
N LYS A 41 34.44 -12.64 0.32
CA LYS A 41 34.20 -13.78 -0.57
C LYS A 41 32.70 -13.98 -0.76
N LEU A 42 32.27 -14.18 -2.01
CA LEU A 42 30.89 -14.53 -2.35
C LEU A 42 30.74 -16.05 -2.55
N ASP A 43 29.83 -16.69 -1.82
CA ASP A 43 29.34 -18.02 -2.12
C ASP A 43 27.89 -17.93 -2.62
N PHE A 44 27.63 -18.53 -3.78
CA PHE A 44 26.30 -18.50 -4.40
C PHE A 44 25.79 -19.93 -4.56
N SER A 45 24.62 -20.21 -4.01
CA SER A 45 24.01 -21.54 -4.04
C SER A 45 22.49 -21.45 -4.10
N GLN A 46 21.83 -22.56 -4.44
CA GLN A 46 20.38 -22.71 -4.35
C GLN A 46 20.05 -23.44 -3.06
N VAL A 47 19.05 -22.96 -2.33
CA VAL A 47 18.59 -23.51 -1.06
C VAL A 47 17.07 -23.61 -1.03
N GLU A 48 16.54 -24.53 -0.23
CA GLU A 48 15.11 -24.59 0.05
C GLU A 48 14.79 -23.78 1.33
N ARG A 49 13.68 -23.04 1.30
CA ARG A 49 13.10 -22.31 2.43
C ARG A 49 11.60 -22.59 2.47
N SER A 50 11.17 -23.44 3.40
CA SER A 50 9.76 -23.84 3.54
C SER A 50 9.16 -24.27 2.19
N HIS A 51 9.86 -25.17 1.50
CA HIS A 51 9.50 -25.71 0.18
C HIS A 51 9.58 -24.74 -1.01
N ILE A 52 10.14 -23.53 -0.81
CA ILE A 52 10.46 -22.59 -1.89
C ILE A 52 11.94 -22.70 -2.20
N MET A 53 12.27 -23.01 -3.46
CA MET A 53 13.62 -22.90 -3.98
C MET A 53 14.00 -21.43 -4.11
N ALA A 54 15.13 -21.05 -3.52
CA ALA A 54 15.63 -19.69 -3.49
C ALA A 54 17.15 -19.66 -3.60
N ALA A 55 17.67 -18.59 -4.21
CA ALA A 55 19.08 -18.32 -4.24
C ALA A 55 19.59 -17.84 -2.88
N ARG A 56 20.80 -18.23 -2.52
CA ARG A 56 21.53 -17.75 -1.35
C ARG A 56 22.84 -17.11 -1.81
N ALA A 57 23.08 -15.88 -1.38
CA ALA A 57 24.32 -15.16 -1.62
C ALA A 57 25.02 -14.93 -0.27
N ALA A 58 25.87 -15.88 0.13
CA ALA A 58 26.57 -15.81 1.40
C ALA A 58 27.89 -15.04 1.23
N VAL A 59 28.01 -13.92 1.94
CA VAL A 59 29.24 -13.14 2.00
C VAL A 59 30.01 -13.50 3.26
N THR A 60 31.30 -13.80 3.09
CA THR A 60 32.25 -14.00 4.19
C THR A 60 33.25 -12.85 4.23
N ALA A 61 33.43 -12.27 5.41
CA ALA A 61 34.32 -11.15 5.67
C ALA A 61 35.16 -11.42 6.92
N ASP A 62 36.48 -11.22 6.82
CA ASP A 62 37.43 -11.43 7.93
C ASP A 62 37.86 -10.11 8.58
N ARG A 63 37.35 -8.97 8.09
CA ARG A 63 37.73 -7.62 8.53
C ARG A 63 36.51 -6.76 8.79
N ARG A 64 36.72 -5.72 9.60
CA ARG A 64 35.76 -4.67 9.92
C ARG A 64 36.28 -3.33 9.45
N TYR A 65 35.36 -2.43 9.14
CA TYR A 65 35.63 -1.01 8.95
C TYR A 65 34.97 -0.23 10.09
N HIS A 66 35.57 0.88 10.49
CA HIS A 66 35.19 1.59 11.71
C HIS A 66 34.63 2.97 11.47
N SER A 67 34.78 3.53 10.26
CA SER A 67 34.35 4.89 9.95
C SER A 67 33.75 5.00 8.55
N LEU A 68 32.95 6.04 8.33
CA LEU A 68 32.41 6.36 7.01
C LEU A 68 33.54 6.63 5.99
N ALA A 69 34.59 7.33 6.40
CA ALA A 69 35.72 7.64 5.54
C ALA A 69 36.43 6.36 5.03
N GLU A 70 36.61 5.38 5.91
CA GLU A 70 37.17 4.07 5.55
C GLU A 70 36.25 3.32 4.57
N ALA A 71 34.95 3.27 4.86
CA ALA A 71 33.97 2.62 3.99
C ALA A 71 33.94 3.23 2.58
N VAL A 72 33.92 4.56 2.49
CA VAL A 72 33.99 5.30 1.23
C VAL A 72 35.29 5.03 0.48
N SER A 73 36.43 4.98 1.20
CA SER A 73 37.72 4.65 0.60
C SER A 73 37.75 3.25 0.00
N ILE A 74 37.17 2.26 0.70
CA ILE A 74 37.08 0.88 0.21
C ILE A 74 36.23 0.83 -1.05
N LEU A 75 35.03 1.43 -1.05
CA LEU A 75 34.15 1.46 -2.21
C LEU A 75 34.79 2.16 -3.42
N LYS A 76 35.47 3.29 -3.21
CA LYS A 76 36.18 3.99 -4.30
C LYS A 76 37.39 3.23 -4.83
N GLY A 77 38.07 2.45 -3.98
CA GLY A 77 39.20 1.60 -4.36
C GLY A 77 38.82 0.26 -5.00
N SER A 78 37.54 -0.10 -4.95
CA SER A 78 37.00 -1.36 -5.47
C SER A 78 36.92 -1.41 -7.01
N SER A 79 36.34 -2.47 -7.57
CA SER A 79 36.05 -2.57 -9.01
C SER A 79 34.82 -1.77 -9.45
N LEU A 80 34.04 -1.18 -8.52
CA LEU A 80 32.79 -0.49 -8.84
C LEU A 80 33.00 0.78 -9.66
N ARG A 81 32.18 0.98 -10.70
CA ARG A 81 32.25 2.16 -11.58
C ARG A 81 30.86 2.73 -11.87
N GLY A 82 30.82 4.00 -12.27
CA GLY A 82 29.60 4.70 -12.71
C GLY A 82 28.45 4.60 -11.71
N VAL A 83 27.25 4.32 -12.22
CA VAL A 83 26.01 4.26 -11.44
C VAL A 83 26.10 3.29 -10.26
N SER A 84 26.77 2.15 -10.40
CA SER A 84 26.94 1.22 -9.26
C SER A 84 27.74 1.82 -8.12
N LEU A 85 28.82 2.55 -8.41
CA LEU A 85 29.63 3.22 -7.38
C LEU A 85 28.85 4.36 -6.73
N GLU A 86 28.15 5.17 -7.54
CA GLU A 86 27.33 6.27 -7.05
C GLU A 86 26.24 5.79 -6.08
N LYS A 87 25.52 4.72 -6.47
CA LYS A 87 24.49 4.10 -5.62
C LYS A 87 25.10 3.48 -4.36
N ALA A 88 26.24 2.79 -4.47
CA ALA A 88 26.91 2.22 -3.29
C ALA A 88 27.35 3.30 -2.29
N LEU A 89 27.90 4.41 -2.78
CA LEU A 89 28.29 5.55 -1.96
C LEU A 89 27.07 6.22 -1.30
N LEU A 90 25.94 6.33 -2.02
CA LEU A 90 24.71 6.85 -1.44
C LEU A 90 24.13 5.92 -0.36
N ALA A 91 24.19 4.60 -0.55
CA ALA A 91 23.70 3.64 0.43
C ALA A 91 24.50 3.71 1.75
N ILE A 92 25.84 3.76 1.68
CA ILE A 92 26.66 3.92 2.89
C ILE A 92 26.47 5.31 3.54
N ASP A 93 26.24 6.34 2.73
CA ASP A 93 25.94 7.69 3.20
C ASP A 93 24.62 7.75 3.99
N LEU A 94 23.59 7.02 3.54
CA LEU A 94 22.32 6.87 4.25
C LEU A 94 22.46 6.09 5.55
N LEU A 95 23.22 4.99 5.55
CA LEU A 95 23.51 4.22 6.77
C LEU A 95 24.20 5.10 7.80
N ALA A 96 25.23 5.85 7.39
CA ALA A 96 25.89 6.79 8.27
C ALA A 96 24.95 7.91 8.75
N ALA A 97 24.08 8.45 7.90
CA ALA A 97 23.11 9.46 8.34
C ALA A 97 22.14 8.92 9.39
N ALA A 98 21.68 7.68 9.23
CA ALA A 98 20.81 7.01 10.19
C ALA A 98 21.53 6.77 11.52
N GLU A 99 22.75 6.23 11.48
CA GLU A 99 23.57 6.01 12.68
C GLU A 99 23.89 7.34 13.39
N SER A 100 24.20 8.41 12.64
CA SER A 100 24.39 9.78 13.17
C SER A 100 23.20 10.19 14.03
N ARG A 101 22.00 9.99 13.49
CA ARG A 101 20.75 10.42 14.10
C ARG A 101 20.41 9.59 15.33
N VAL A 102 20.60 8.28 15.26
CA VAL A 102 20.37 7.34 16.37
C VAL A 102 21.33 7.61 17.53
N HIS A 103 22.60 7.90 17.24
CA HIS A 103 23.63 8.11 18.24
C HIS A 103 23.81 9.57 18.69
N GLY A 104 23.23 10.53 17.97
CA GLY A 104 23.36 11.96 18.26
C GLY A 104 24.78 12.51 18.05
N VAL A 105 25.59 11.87 17.22
CA VAL A 105 26.97 12.29 16.91
C VAL A 105 27.10 12.77 15.46
N PRO A 106 27.99 13.73 15.16
CA PRO A 106 28.26 14.15 13.78
C PRO A 106 28.63 12.96 12.89
N LYS A 107 28.24 13.02 11.62
CA LYS A 107 28.40 11.93 10.66
C LYS A 107 29.86 11.51 10.49
N GLU A 108 30.77 12.47 10.56
CA GLU A 108 32.21 12.31 10.42
C GLU A 108 32.83 11.56 11.61
N GLU A 109 32.17 11.58 12.76
CA GLU A 109 32.64 10.98 14.02
C GLU A 109 32.01 9.60 14.30
N ILE A 110 31.11 9.14 13.41
CA ILE A 110 30.43 7.85 13.58
C ILE A 110 31.44 6.71 13.59
N ARG A 111 31.24 5.84 14.58
CA ARG A 111 31.79 4.49 14.59
C ARG A 111 30.67 3.49 14.40
N PHE A 112 30.77 2.66 13.36
CA PHE A 112 29.77 1.65 13.08
C PHE A 112 29.88 0.51 14.10
N HIS A 113 28.90 0.41 14.98
CA HIS A 113 28.86 -0.64 16.01
C HIS A 113 28.12 -1.89 15.50
N GLU A 114 27.05 -1.71 14.72
CA GLU A 114 26.20 -2.80 14.20
C GLU A 114 26.46 -3.12 12.72
N ILE A 115 26.90 -2.14 11.94
CA ILE A 115 27.01 -2.22 10.47
C ILE A 115 28.49 -2.32 10.00
N GLY A 116 29.45 -2.28 10.93
CA GLY A 116 30.90 -2.14 10.66
C GLY A 116 31.62 -3.39 10.13
N ALA A 117 30.92 -4.42 9.66
CA ALA A 117 31.53 -5.58 9.03
C ALA A 117 31.56 -5.42 7.50
N LEU A 118 32.65 -5.86 6.85
CA LEU A 118 32.79 -5.70 5.39
C LEU A 118 31.68 -6.41 4.60
N ASP A 119 30.96 -7.36 5.20
CA ASP A 119 29.82 -8.02 4.57
C ASP A 119 28.73 -7.04 4.15
N ALA A 120 28.45 -5.99 4.94
CA ALA A 120 27.52 -4.93 4.57
C ALA A 120 27.98 -4.15 3.32
N LEU A 121 29.28 -3.85 3.19
CA LEU A 121 29.82 -3.18 2.01
C LEU A 121 29.77 -4.09 0.77
N ALA A 122 30.04 -5.37 0.95
CA ALA A 122 29.93 -6.37 -0.09
C ALA A 122 28.48 -6.56 -0.56
N ASP A 123 27.52 -6.62 0.35
CA ASP A 123 26.09 -6.67 0.02
C ASP A 123 25.66 -5.43 -0.78
N ILE A 124 26.09 -4.23 -0.35
CA ILE A 124 25.82 -2.98 -1.06
C ILE A 124 26.43 -3.00 -2.46
N ALA A 125 27.71 -3.36 -2.55
CA ALA A 125 28.46 -3.40 -3.78
C ALA A 125 27.85 -4.40 -4.78
N GLY A 126 27.62 -5.63 -4.31
CA GLY A 126 27.04 -6.70 -5.10
C GLY A 126 25.60 -6.41 -5.50
N GLY A 127 24.77 -5.85 -4.62
CA GLY A 127 23.39 -5.46 -4.94
C GLY A 127 23.31 -4.37 -6.02
N CYS A 128 24.18 -3.35 -5.96
CA CYS A 128 24.24 -2.30 -6.97
C CYS A 128 24.65 -2.84 -8.35
N VAL A 129 25.70 -3.66 -8.40
CA VAL A 129 26.19 -4.28 -9.64
C VAL A 129 25.18 -5.28 -10.20
N ALA A 130 24.55 -6.07 -9.34
CA ALA A 130 23.54 -7.04 -9.74
C ALA A 130 22.36 -6.34 -10.44
N LEU A 131 21.83 -5.27 -9.85
CA LEU A 131 20.74 -4.50 -10.46
C LEU A 131 21.17 -3.89 -11.80
N GLN A 132 22.36 -3.28 -11.86
CA GLN A 132 22.85 -2.67 -13.10
C GLN A 132 22.98 -3.71 -14.23
N SER A 133 23.40 -4.94 -13.91
CA SER A 133 23.55 -6.01 -14.90
C SER A 133 22.22 -6.51 -15.48
N LEU A 134 21.11 -6.40 -14.75
CA LEU A 134 19.77 -6.80 -15.23
C LEU A 134 19.21 -5.85 -16.30
N LYS A 135 19.73 -4.62 -16.41
CA LYS A 135 19.31 -3.61 -17.40
C LYS A 135 17.79 -3.35 -17.41
N VAL A 136 17.16 -3.39 -16.24
CA VAL A 136 15.75 -3.03 -16.07
C VAL A 136 15.57 -1.52 -16.19
N GLN A 137 14.41 -1.08 -16.69
CA GLN A 137 14.13 0.33 -16.94
C GLN A 137 13.59 1.07 -15.71
N ARG A 138 13.03 0.30 -14.76
CA ARG A 138 12.39 0.81 -13.55
C ARG A 138 12.43 -0.24 -12.46
N VAL A 139 12.55 0.20 -11.21
CA VAL A 139 12.50 -0.64 -10.01
C VAL A 139 11.37 -0.14 -9.13
N ILE A 140 10.43 -1.04 -8.83
CA ILE A 140 9.27 -0.80 -7.99
C ILE A 140 9.42 -1.67 -6.74
N CYS A 141 9.03 -1.18 -5.57
CA CYS A 141 8.98 -1.99 -4.36
C CYS A 141 7.61 -1.89 -3.70
N ARG A 142 7.11 -3.02 -3.20
CA ARG A 142 5.91 -3.01 -2.35
C ARG A 142 6.22 -2.52 -0.94
N SER A 143 5.18 -2.26 -0.15
CA SER A 143 5.33 -1.99 1.29
C SER A 143 6.19 -3.07 1.98
N ILE A 144 7.14 -2.61 2.80
CA ILE A 144 8.16 -3.47 3.41
C ILE A 144 7.64 -4.09 4.70
N SER A 145 7.65 -5.42 4.80
CA SER A 145 7.44 -6.11 6.08
C SER A 145 8.72 -5.99 6.92
N VAL A 146 8.67 -5.30 8.05
CA VAL A 146 9.87 -5.05 8.87
C VAL A 146 10.09 -6.07 9.98
N GLY A 147 9.08 -6.90 10.24
CA GLY A 147 9.03 -7.78 11.39
C GLY A 147 8.40 -7.13 12.61
N GLY A 148 8.70 -7.66 13.79
CA GLY A 148 8.13 -7.18 15.06
C GLY A 148 8.86 -7.74 16.27
N GLY A 149 8.41 -7.33 17.46
CA GLY A 149 8.97 -7.79 18.72
C GLY A 149 10.27 -7.09 19.05
N TYR A 150 11.23 -7.83 19.59
CA TYR A 150 12.51 -7.30 20.04
C TYR A 150 13.69 -8.16 19.58
N VAL A 151 14.81 -7.52 19.30
CA VAL A 151 16.08 -8.17 18.94
C VAL A 151 17.18 -7.78 19.92
N LYS A 152 18.05 -8.75 20.22
CA LYS A 152 19.24 -8.51 21.05
C LYS A 152 20.36 -7.97 20.16
N SER A 153 20.90 -6.82 20.56
CA SER A 153 21.94 -6.09 19.84
C SER A 153 23.07 -5.67 20.80
N ALA A 154 24.08 -4.95 20.27
CA ALA A 154 25.11 -4.31 21.09
C ALA A 154 24.53 -3.25 22.03
N HIS A 155 23.37 -2.68 21.68
CA HIS A 155 22.61 -1.70 22.46
C HIS A 155 21.60 -2.36 23.42
N GLY A 156 21.68 -3.67 23.61
CA GLY A 156 20.74 -4.43 24.44
C GLY A 156 19.51 -4.85 23.63
N LEU A 157 18.36 -4.91 24.31
CA LEU A 157 17.11 -5.35 23.70
C LEU A 157 16.45 -4.18 22.97
N LEU A 158 16.39 -4.23 21.64
CA LEU A 158 15.82 -3.18 20.79
C LEU A 158 14.49 -3.62 20.19
N PRO A 159 13.50 -2.72 20.04
CA PRO A 159 12.29 -3.02 19.30
C PRO A 159 12.60 -3.21 17.81
N VAL A 160 11.76 -3.97 17.12
CA VAL A 160 11.78 -4.13 15.66
C VAL A 160 10.68 -3.26 15.05
N PRO A 161 10.97 -2.43 14.02
CA PRO A 161 12.26 -2.31 13.33
C PRO A 161 13.35 -1.66 14.20
N GLY A 162 14.59 -2.11 14.01
CA GLY A 162 15.74 -1.51 14.68
C GLY A 162 15.90 -0.02 14.32
N PRO A 163 16.52 0.78 15.20
CA PRO A 163 16.50 2.25 15.11
C PRO A 163 17.13 2.79 13.84
N ALA A 164 18.24 2.21 13.36
CA ALA A 164 18.87 2.64 12.11
C ALA A 164 18.00 2.33 10.88
N ALA A 165 17.38 1.13 10.83
CA ALA A 165 16.45 0.78 9.75
C ALA A 165 15.22 1.70 9.75
N LEU A 166 14.65 1.97 10.92
CA LEU A 166 13.50 2.85 11.08
C LEU A 166 13.81 4.30 10.65
N GLU A 167 15.01 4.80 10.97
CA GLU A 167 15.43 6.13 10.55
C GLU A 167 15.60 6.24 9.03
N ILE A 168 16.11 5.20 8.37
CA ILE A 168 16.17 5.14 6.89
C ILE A 168 14.75 5.16 6.31
N LEU A 169 13.84 4.32 6.82
CA LEU A 169 12.45 4.28 6.37
C LEU A 169 11.78 5.65 6.51
N ARG A 170 11.97 6.33 7.65
CA ARG A 170 11.43 7.67 7.92
C ARG A 170 12.02 8.73 6.99
N SER A 171 13.34 8.80 6.89
CA SER A 171 14.03 9.84 6.11
C SER A 171 13.81 9.74 4.60
N ARG A 172 13.39 8.55 4.12
CA ARG A 172 13.13 8.27 2.71
C ARG A 172 11.66 8.04 2.40
N GLU A 173 10.78 8.28 3.38
CA GLU A 173 9.32 8.13 3.26
C GLU A 173 8.89 6.76 2.71
N MET A 174 9.64 5.71 3.06
CA MET A 174 9.42 4.36 2.55
C MET A 174 8.23 3.71 3.27
N PRO A 175 7.22 3.18 2.56
CA PRO A 175 6.08 2.54 3.19
C PRO A 175 6.46 1.18 3.78
N TRP A 176 6.06 0.95 5.02
CA TRP A 176 6.39 -0.26 5.76
C TRP A 176 5.22 -0.72 6.64
N LYS A 177 5.27 -1.97 7.06
CA LYS A 177 4.33 -2.59 7.99
C LYS A 177 5.04 -3.56 8.92
N GLY A 178 4.50 -3.76 10.12
CA GLY A 178 4.98 -4.78 11.05
C GLY A 178 4.68 -6.21 10.58
N GLY A 179 5.24 -7.17 11.31
CA GLY A 179 5.09 -8.60 11.03
C GLY A 179 5.78 -9.03 9.72
N PRO A 180 5.42 -10.22 9.16
CA PRO A 180 4.49 -11.21 9.71
C PRO A 180 5.03 -12.02 10.90
N VAL A 181 6.29 -11.83 11.32
CA VAL A 181 6.87 -12.53 12.49
C VAL A 181 7.41 -11.57 13.56
N GLN A 182 7.55 -12.09 14.78
CA GLN A 182 8.19 -11.42 15.92
C GLN A 182 9.72 -11.57 15.87
N SER A 183 10.31 -11.21 14.73
CA SER A 183 11.76 -11.15 14.52
C SER A 183 12.07 -10.02 13.55
N GLU A 184 13.31 -9.54 13.52
CA GLU A 184 13.75 -8.55 12.53
C GLU A 184 13.76 -9.15 11.13
N LEU A 185 13.05 -8.50 10.20
CA LEU A 185 13.00 -8.90 8.79
C LEU A 185 13.65 -7.88 7.85
N LEU A 186 13.67 -6.60 8.25
CA LEU A 186 14.37 -5.55 7.52
C LEU A 186 15.64 -5.17 8.28
N THR A 187 16.81 -5.40 7.69
CA THR A 187 18.08 -4.93 8.25
C THR A 187 18.36 -3.49 7.81
N PRO A 188 19.20 -2.72 8.54
CA PRO A 188 19.62 -1.39 8.10
C PRO A 188 20.19 -1.39 6.67
N THR A 189 21.05 -2.36 6.34
CA THR A 189 21.62 -2.53 5.00
C THR A 189 20.55 -2.79 3.94
N GLY A 190 19.56 -3.64 4.25
CA GLY A 190 18.42 -3.89 3.37
C GLY A 190 17.60 -2.62 3.12
N ALA A 191 17.33 -1.85 4.17
CA ALA A 191 16.62 -0.57 4.08
C ALA A 191 17.39 0.44 3.20
N ALA A 192 18.70 0.59 3.41
CA ALA A 192 19.53 1.50 2.62
C ALA A 192 19.60 1.10 1.14
N LEU A 193 19.73 -0.20 0.85
CA LEU A 193 19.72 -0.68 -0.53
C LEU A 193 18.37 -0.42 -1.20
N LEU A 194 17.26 -0.78 -0.56
CA LEU A 194 15.93 -0.48 -1.12
C LEU A 194 15.76 1.03 -1.36
N ALA A 195 16.20 1.89 -0.43
CA ALA A 195 16.11 3.34 -0.56
C ALA A 195 16.85 3.93 -1.77
N VAL A 196 17.88 3.24 -2.27
CA VAL A 196 18.75 3.71 -3.36
C VAL A 196 18.49 2.99 -4.68
N LEU A 197 18.06 1.73 -4.60
CA LEU A 197 17.82 0.88 -5.77
C LEU A 197 16.41 1.08 -6.34
N VAL A 198 15.43 1.42 -5.51
CA VAL A 198 14.02 1.54 -5.88
C VAL A 198 13.70 2.94 -6.40
N ASP A 199 13.00 3.01 -7.52
CA ASP A 199 12.53 4.27 -8.12
C ASP A 199 11.15 4.69 -7.57
N GLU A 200 10.30 3.72 -7.22
CA GLU A 200 8.95 3.96 -6.72
C GLU A 200 8.51 2.90 -5.70
N PHE A 201 7.86 3.34 -4.63
CA PHE A 201 7.20 2.45 -3.69
C PHE A 201 5.68 2.48 -3.91
N LEU A 202 5.06 1.29 -4.04
CA LEU A 202 3.62 1.14 -4.21
C LEU A 202 3.04 0.23 -3.11
N PRO A 203 1.89 0.55 -2.51
CA PRO A 203 1.30 -0.34 -1.50
C PRO A 203 0.87 -1.70 -2.10
N GLU A 204 0.50 -1.70 -3.37
CA GLU A 204 0.02 -2.87 -4.11
C GLU A 204 0.76 -3.02 -5.43
N PHE A 205 0.69 -4.23 -6.01
CA PHE A 205 1.23 -4.44 -7.34
C PHE A 205 0.41 -3.66 -8.37
N PRO A 206 1.05 -2.96 -9.33
CA PRO A 206 0.34 -2.48 -10.49
C PRO A 206 -0.12 -3.67 -11.34
N LEU A 207 -0.94 -3.41 -12.35
CA LEU A 207 -1.28 -4.44 -13.33
C LEU A 207 0.00 -4.85 -14.09
N ILE A 208 0.42 -6.10 -13.93
CA ILE A 208 1.66 -6.62 -14.53
C ILE A 208 1.45 -7.92 -15.30
N ARG A 209 2.35 -8.18 -16.25
CA ARG A 209 2.58 -9.50 -16.83
C ARG A 209 4.00 -9.96 -16.45
N ALA A 210 4.09 -10.94 -15.56
CA ALA A 210 5.37 -11.47 -15.10
C ALA A 210 6.12 -12.20 -16.22
N GLU A 211 7.42 -11.94 -16.35
CA GLU A 211 8.34 -12.61 -17.28
C GLU A 211 9.27 -13.58 -16.53
N LYS A 212 9.80 -13.14 -15.39
CA LYS A 212 10.67 -13.96 -14.54
C LYS A 212 10.40 -13.66 -13.07
N VAL A 213 10.50 -14.70 -12.23
CA VAL A 213 10.42 -14.59 -10.78
C VAL A 213 11.71 -15.17 -10.19
N GLY A 214 12.23 -14.51 -9.17
CA GLY A 214 13.38 -14.98 -8.42
C GLY A 214 13.17 -14.78 -6.93
N TYR A 215 13.88 -15.57 -6.14
CA TYR A 215 13.77 -15.58 -4.68
C TYR A 215 15.16 -15.50 -4.05
N GLY A 216 15.38 -14.52 -3.18
CA GLY A 216 16.59 -14.42 -2.36
C GLY A 216 16.33 -14.90 -0.94
N ALA A 217 17.01 -15.96 -0.51
CA ALA A 217 16.85 -16.57 0.80
C ALA A 217 17.54 -15.76 1.91
N GLY A 218 16.81 -15.53 3.00
CA GLY A 218 17.35 -15.01 4.24
C GLY A 218 18.11 -16.07 5.04
N LYS A 219 19.01 -15.61 5.92
CA LYS A 219 19.88 -16.49 6.74
C LYS A 219 19.10 -17.27 7.81
N ARG A 220 18.06 -16.68 8.39
CA ARG A 220 17.29 -17.24 9.51
C ARG A 220 16.19 -18.19 9.01
N ASP A 221 15.97 -19.29 9.73
CA ASP A 221 14.78 -20.12 9.53
C ASP A 221 13.62 -19.53 10.33
N LEU A 222 12.46 -19.38 9.68
CA LEU A 222 11.26 -18.78 10.22
C LEU A 222 10.06 -19.72 9.96
N ASP A 223 8.95 -19.49 10.67
CA ASP A 223 7.70 -20.25 10.46
C ASP A 223 7.05 -19.98 9.09
N LEU A 224 7.56 -19.01 8.33
CA LEU A 224 7.20 -18.72 6.95
C LEU A 224 8.45 -18.71 6.06
N PRO A 225 8.30 -18.85 4.73
CA PRO A 225 9.43 -18.78 3.82
C PRO A 225 10.19 -17.46 3.96
N ASN A 226 11.39 -17.50 4.54
CA ASN A 226 12.25 -16.32 4.68
C ASN A 226 12.93 -16.00 3.35
N VAL A 227 12.17 -15.43 2.42
CA VAL A 227 12.62 -15.12 1.06
C VAL A 227 12.15 -13.72 0.65
N LEU A 228 13.01 -13.00 -0.05
CA LEU A 228 12.65 -11.79 -0.79
C LEU A 228 12.26 -12.21 -2.20
N ARG A 229 11.04 -11.88 -2.62
CA ARG A 229 10.58 -12.14 -3.98
C ARG A 229 10.91 -10.95 -4.89
N GLY A 230 11.51 -11.24 -6.03
CA GLY A 230 11.70 -10.31 -7.12
C GLY A 230 10.96 -10.77 -8.38
N ILE A 231 10.38 -9.84 -9.12
CA ILE A 231 9.61 -10.13 -10.33
C ILE A 231 10.10 -9.19 -11.43
N ILE A 232 10.63 -9.74 -12.52
CA ILE A 232 10.80 -8.98 -13.76
C ILE A 232 9.49 -9.10 -14.53
N ALA A 233 8.86 -7.96 -14.82
CA ALA A 233 7.56 -7.94 -15.46
C ALA A 233 7.39 -6.77 -16.43
N GLU A 234 6.46 -6.93 -17.37
CA GLU A 234 5.90 -5.83 -18.12
C GLU A 234 4.80 -5.15 -17.28
N VAL A 235 4.97 -3.86 -16.96
CA VAL A 235 3.90 -3.04 -16.37
C VAL A 235 2.91 -2.67 -17.47
N LEU A 236 1.65 -3.06 -17.28
CA LEU A 236 0.55 -2.82 -18.20
C LEU A 236 -0.14 -1.49 -17.82
N PRO A 237 -0.62 -0.71 -18.79
CA PRO A 237 -1.40 0.48 -18.50
C PRO A 237 -2.70 0.10 -17.79
N GLU A 238 -3.06 0.85 -16.75
CA GLU A 238 -4.38 0.74 -16.15
C GLU A 238 -5.42 1.03 -17.24
N ARG A 239 -6.39 0.12 -17.41
CA ARG A 239 -7.49 0.37 -18.34
C ARG A 239 -8.22 1.63 -17.86
N GLN A 240 -8.07 2.74 -18.58
CA GLN A 240 -8.99 3.85 -18.48
C GLN A 240 -10.40 3.28 -18.64
N LYS A 241 -11.28 3.55 -17.66
CA LYS A 241 -12.70 3.22 -17.79
C LYS A 241 -13.21 3.89 -19.07
N MET A 242 -13.39 3.11 -20.13
CA MET A 242 -14.12 3.59 -21.30
C MET A 242 -15.54 3.92 -20.82
N ALA A 243 -15.90 5.19 -20.95
CA ALA A 243 -17.27 5.64 -20.81
C ALA A 243 -18.11 4.95 -21.90
N GLY A 244 -19.07 4.12 -21.46
CA GLY A 244 -20.27 3.73 -22.20
C GLY A 244 -20.08 2.83 -23.43
N GLY A 245 -20.76 1.68 -23.44
CA GLY A 245 -21.04 0.98 -24.70
C GLY A 245 -21.19 -0.54 -24.59
N SER A 246 -22.41 -0.96 -24.30
CA SER A 246 -23.06 -2.26 -24.54
C SER A 246 -22.34 -3.29 -25.42
N GLY A 247 -22.39 -4.55 -24.98
CA GLY A 247 -22.19 -5.70 -25.88
C GLY A 247 -21.91 -7.01 -25.16
N HIS A 248 -22.98 -7.74 -24.83
CA HIS A 248 -22.94 -9.16 -24.49
C HIS A 248 -22.01 -9.98 -25.43
N LYS A 249 -21.23 -10.90 -24.86
CA LYS A 249 -21.29 -12.32 -25.24
C LYS A 249 -20.67 -13.21 -24.16
N GLN A 250 -21.43 -14.25 -23.86
CA GLN A 250 -21.15 -15.34 -22.95
C GLN A 250 -19.83 -16.05 -23.30
N ASN A 251 -19.14 -16.57 -22.28
CA ASN A 251 -18.74 -17.96 -22.31
C ASN A 251 -18.63 -18.54 -20.90
N LYS A 252 -19.29 -19.69 -20.76
CA LYS A 252 -19.17 -20.62 -19.63
C LYS A 252 -17.81 -21.31 -19.69
N ASN A 253 -17.24 -21.60 -18.52
CA ASN A 253 -16.74 -22.90 -18.06
C ASN A 253 -15.92 -22.65 -16.77
N GLU A 254 -16.45 -23.10 -15.63
CA GLU A 254 -16.04 -24.33 -14.93
C GLU A 254 -14.67 -24.18 -14.26
N TYR A 255 -14.65 -24.20 -12.93
CA TYR A 255 -13.90 -25.11 -12.06
C TYR A 255 -14.17 -24.74 -10.59
N GLU A 256 -14.89 -25.64 -9.89
CA GLU A 256 -15.02 -25.69 -8.42
C GLU A 256 -13.87 -26.51 -7.80
N HIS A 257 -13.75 -26.40 -6.46
CA HIS A 257 -12.80 -27.04 -5.51
C HIS A 257 -11.49 -26.26 -5.28
N GLU A 258 -11.00 -25.98 -4.07
CA GLU A 258 -11.36 -26.39 -2.71
C GLU A 258 -10.72 -25.41 -1.71
N LEU A 259 -11.47 -24.92 -0.71
CA LEU A 259 -10.96 -24.11 0.39
C LEU A 259 -10.81 -24.99 1.65
N GLY A 260 -9.56 -25.17 2.07
CA GLY A 260 -9.20 -25.70 3.39
C GLY A 260 -9.17 -24.58 4.43
N GLN A 261 -9.83 -24.84 5.55
CA GLN A 261 -10.09 -23.99 6.71
C GLN A 261 -8.83 -23.49 7.40
N MET A 262 -8.81 -22.25 7.92
CA MET A 262 -8.10 -21.91 9.16
C MET A 262 -8.79 -20.77 9.90
N SER A 263 -8.69 -20.86 11.23
CA SER A 263 -9.52 -20.33 12.31
C SER A 263 -9.20 -18.91 12.76
N GLU A 264 -10.20 -18.33 13.42
CA GLU A 264 -10.23 -17.09 14.19
C GLU A 264 -9.13 -17.03 15.26
N HIS A 265 -8.48 -15.87 15.43
CA HIS A 265 -8.13 -15.33 16.76
C HIS A 265 -7.91 -13.81 16.71
N GLU A 266 -8.20 -13.21 17.85
CA GLU A 266 -8.58 -11.83 18.13
C GLU A 266 -7.45 -10.79 17.98
N VAL A 267 -7.81 -9.57 17.59
CA VAL A 267 -6.94 -8.40 17.55
C VAL A 267 -7.31 -7.48 18.72
N GLU A 268 -6.39 -7.32 19.66
CA GLU A 268 -6.41 -6.21 20.62
C GLU A 268 -5.86 -4.93 19.94
N HIS A 269 -6.64 -3.84 20.03
CA HIS A 269 -6.27 -2.48 19.62
C HIS A 269 -5.67 -1.71 20.79
N VAL A 270 -4.52 -1.02 20.57
CA VAL A 270 -4.20 0.40 20.90
C VAL A 270 -2.89 0.73 20.13
N GLY A 271 -2.78 1.64 19.16
CA GLY A 271 -2.89 3.12 19.19
C GLY A 271 -1.47 3.73 19.27
N GLY A 272 -1.01 4.73 18.52
CA GLY A 272 -1.50 5.55 17.41
C GLY A 272 -0.36 6.49 16.97
N HIS A 273 -0.49 7.22 15.86
CA HIS A 273 0.06 8.58 15.71
C HIS A 273 -0.61 9.32 14.53
N GLU A 274 -1.02 10.54 14.84
CA GLU A 274 -1.77 11.50 14.03
C GLU A 274 -0.87 12.23 13.01
N HIS A 275 -1.46 12.60 11.86
CA HIS A 275 -1.09 13.80 11.11
C HIS A 275 -2.25 14.28 10.20
N GLY A 276 -2.44 15.61 10.16
CA GLY A 276 -3.22 16.38 9.18
C GLY A 276 -4.71 16.58 9.51
N PRO A 277 -5.30 17.77 9.26
CA PRO A 277 -6.54 18.24 9.90
C PRO A 277 -7.66 17.21 9.80
N HIS A 278 -8.31 16.95 10.94
CA HIS A 278 -9.26 15.86 11.24
C HIS A 278 -10.59 15.87 10.45
N GLY A 279 -10.57 16.15 9.15
CA GLY A 279 -11.79 16.42 8.38
C GLY A 279 -12.36 15.27 7.55
N ASP A 280 -11.51 14.45 6.90
CA ASP A 280 -11.96 13.79 5.66
C ASP A 280 -11.51 12.33 5.44
N ARG A 281 -11.17 11.62 6.52
CA ARG A 281 -10.97 10.16 6.45
C ARG A 281 -12.31 9.44 6.56
N VAL A 282 -12.70 8.72 5.51
CA VAL A 282 -13.89 7.88 5.51
C VAL A 282 -13.52 6.39 5.54
N VAL A 283 -14.38 5.58 6.15
CA VAL A 283 -14.28 4.13 6.21
C VAL A 283 -15.53 3.51 5.61
N GLN A 284 -15.39 2.30 5.08
CA GLN A 284 -16.52 1.46 4.70
C GLN A 284 -16.63 0.30 5.69
N LEU A 285 -17.77 0.19 6.36
CA LEU A 285 -18.16 -0.94 7.18
C LEU A 285 -18.98 -1.91 6.34
N GLU A 286 -18.69 -3.21 6.45
CA GLU A 286 -19.41 -4.24 5.70
C GLU A 286 -19.64 -5.51 6.53
N THR A 287 -20.85 -6.06 6.46
CA THR A 287 -21.14 -7.40 6.99
C THR A 287 -22.18 -8.12 6.14
N ASN A 288 -22.20 -9.45 6.21
CA ASN A 288 -23.16 -10.27 5.48
C ASN A 288 -24.11 -10.92 6.48
N VAL A 289 -25.40 -10.92 6.18
CA VAL A 289 -26.46 -11.47 7.04
C VAL A 289 -27.42 -12.32 6.21
N ASP A 290 -27.73 -13.53 6.67
CA ASP A 290 -28.61 -14.49 5.97
C ASP A 290 -29.93 -14.78 6.72
N ASP A 291 -30.09 -14.25 7.92
CA ASP A 291 -31.23 -14.49 8.83
C ASP A 291 -31.93 -13.20 9.30
N VAL A 292 -31.58 -12.05 8.71
CA VAL A 292 -32.14 -10.74 9.07
C VAL A 292 -33.29 -10.35 8.15
N THR A 293 -34.42 -9.95 8.73
CA THR A 293 -35.63 -9.56 7.99
C THR A 293 -35.53 -8.14 7.42
N GLY A 294 -36.34 -7.84 6.40
CA GLY A 294 -36.40 -6.50 5.81
C GLY A 294 -36.79 -5.39 6.79
N GLU A 295 -37.61 -5.69 7.80
CA GLU A 295 -38.00 -4.73 8.84
C GLU A 295 -36.80 -4.32 9.71
N VAL A 296 -35.96 -5.29 10.10
CA VAL A 296 -34.73 -5.04 10.85
C VAL A 296 -33.73 -4.25 9.99
N LEU A 297 -33.59 -4.59 8.71
CA LEU A 297 -32.73 -3.84 7.78
C LEU A 297 -33.21 -2.41 7.57
N GLY A 298 -34.52 -2.18 7.48
CA GLY A 298 -35.10 -0.85 7.38
C GLY A 298 -34.77 0.02 8.59
N ARG A 299 -35.03 -0.50 9.80
CA ARG A 299 -34.69 0.18 11.05
C ARG A 299 -33.18 0.40 11.20
N LEU A 300 -32.36 -0.55 10.76
CA LEU A 300 -30.90 -0.43 10.80
C LEU A 300 -30.41 0.76 9.96
N ILE A 301 -30.97 0.98 8.77
CA ILE A 301 -30.61 2.13 7.92
C ILE A 301 -30.86 3.44 8.67
N GLU A 302 -32.04 3.61 9.28
CA GLU A 302 -32.39 4.81 10.06
C GLU A 302 -31.41 5.02 11.22
N LEU A 303 -31.15 3.97 12.01
CA LEU A 303 -30.23 4.03 13.15
C LEU A 303 -28.80 4.41 12.74
N LEU A 304 -28.31 3.88 11.61
CA LEU A 304 -26.96 4.20 11.13
C LEU A 304 -26.88 5.62 10.58
N MET A 305 -27.91 6.08 9.85
CA MET A 305 -27.97 7.46 9.36
C MET A 305 -28.03 8.46 10.53
N ASP A 306 -28.88 8.21 11.53
CA ASP A 306 -28.99 9.05 12.73
C ASP A 306 -27.70 9.04 13.57
N ALA A 307 -26.97 7.91 13.54
CA ALA A 307 -25.70 7.77 14.23
C ALA A 307 -24.52 8.41 13.49
N GLY A 308 -24.71 8.98 12.29
CA GLY A 308 -23.69 9.72 11.55
C GLY A 308 -23.06 8.98 10.37
N ALA A 309 -23.68 7.91 9.87
CA ALA A 309 -23.29 7.33 8.59
C ALA A 309 -23.47 8.35 7.46
N LEU A 310 -22.50 8.40 6.56
CA LEU A 310 -22.53 9.23 5.35
C LEU A 310 -23.38 8.60 4.24
N ASP A 311 -23.42 7.27 4.21
CA ASP A 311 -24.23 6.48 3.27
C ASP A 311 -24.44 5.07 3.82
N VAL A 312 -25.59 4.46 3.51
CA VAL A 312 -25.92 3.08 3.89
C VAL A 312 -26.62 2.40 2.72
N SER A 313 -26.12 1.21 2.35
CA SER A 313 -26.63 0.40 1.26
C SER A 313 -26.84 -1.05 1.70
N ILE A 314 -27.94 -1.64 1.24
CA ILE A 314 -28.27 -3.05 1.46
C ILE A 314 -28.24 -3.75 0.10
N LEU A 315 -27.31 -4.68 -0.10
CA LEU A 315 -27.14 -5.39 -1.36
C LEU A 315 -27.62 -6.84 -1.21
N PRO A 316 -28.53 -7.34 -2.05
CA PRO A 316 -28.91 -8.75 -2.02
C PRO A 316 -27.71 -9.62 -2.43
N ALA A 317 -27.49 -10.72 -1.72
CA ALA A 317 -26.40 -11.65 -1.99
C ALA A 317 -26.82 -13.11 -1.78
N LEU A 318 -26.26 -13.99 -2.61
CA LEU A 318 -26.36 -15.43 -2.41
C LEU A 318 -25.21 -15.89 -1.53
N MET A 319 -25.52 -16.56 -0.42
CA MET A 319 -24.57 -16.98 0.59
C MET A 319 -24.39 -18.51 0.58
N LYS A 320 -23.43 -19.01 1.37
CA LYS A 320 -23.12 -20.44 1.47
C LYS A 320 -24.39 -21.27 1.69
N LYS A 321 -24.42 -22.50 1.14
CA LYS A 321 -25.59 -23.40 1.18
C LYS A 321 -26.84 -22.82 0.47
N GLY A 322 -26.65 -21.89 -0.47
CA GLY A 322 -27.73 -21.33 -1.28
C GLY A 322 -28.68 -20.40 -0.51
N ARG A 323 -28.26 -19.90 0.65
CA ARG A 323 -29.10 -19.00 1.46
C ARG A 323 -29.17 -17.63 0.82
N SER A 324 -30.38 -17.10 0.69
CA SER A 324 -30.57 -15.69 0.32
C SER A 324 -30.23 -14.83 1.53
N GLY A 325 -29.36 -13.86 1.35
CA GLY A 325 -28.98 -12.91 2.40
C GLY A 325 -28.74 -11.52 1.84
N ASN A 326 -28.21 -10.65 2.68
CA ASN A 326 -27.89 -9.27 2.34
C ASN A 326 -26.47 -8.93 2.80
N VAL A 327 -25.79 -8.10 2.02
CA VAL A 327 -24.57 -7.40 2.42
C VAL A 327 -24.98 -6.01 2.86
N ILE A 328 -24.72 -5.70 4.13
CA ILE A 328 -24.89 -4.36 4.68
C ILE A 328 -23.59 -3.62 4.45
N ARG A 329 -23.66 -2.43 3.83
CA ARG A 329 -22.54 -1.54 3.62
C ARG A 329 -22.86 -0.16 4.17
N ALA A 330 -22.01 0.35 5.06
CA ALA A 330 -22.13 1.72 5.57
C ALA A 330 -20.82 2.48 5.31
N ILE A 331 -20.92 3.72 4.86
CA ILE A 331 -19.80 4.64 4.72
C ILE A 331 -19.89 5.64 5.87
N ALA A 332 -18.79 5.90 6.56
CA ALA A 332 -18.77 6.80 7.69
C ALA A 332 -17.43 7.52 7.81
N LYS A 333 -17.39 8.57 8.63
CA LYS A 333 -16.10 9.12 9.09
C LYS A 333 -15.37 8.09 9.94
N HIS A 334 -14.05 8.12 9.91
CA HIS A 334 -13.22 7.17 10.65
C HIS A 334 -13.55 7.16 12.16
N GLU A 335 -13.86 8.32 12.73
CA GLU A 335 -14.13 8.48 14.16
C GLU A 335 -15.47 7.84 14.59
N GLU A 336 -16.43 7.68 13.67
CA GLU A 336 -17.75 7.09 13.95
C GLU A 336 -17.78 5.56 13.70
N MET A 337 -16.67 4.98 13.22
CA MET A 337 -16.53 3.57 12.86
C MET A 337 -16.98 2.63 13.98
N ASP A 338 -16.40 2.78 15.18
CA ASP A 338 -16.64 1.85 16.29
C ASP A 338 -18.10 1.86 16.74
N LYS A 339 -18.69 3.05 16.75
CA LYS A 339 -20.10 3.27 17.11
C LYS A 339 -21.01 2.58 16.10
N LEU A 340 -20.79 2.78 14.80
CA LEU A 340 -21.61 2.19 13.75
C LEU A 340 -21.43 0.67 13.65
N ALA A 341 -20.21 0.15 13.83
CA ALA A 341 -19.95 -1.29 13.88
C ALA A 341 -20.76 -1.97 15.01
N ARG A 342 -20.80 -1.34 16.19
CA ARG A 342 -21.58 -1.85 17.34
C ARG A 342 -23.08 -1.81 17.09
N ILE A 343 -23.59 -0.79 16.40
CA ILE A 343 -25.01 -0.73 16.01
C ILE A 343 -25.33 -1.88 15.06
N ILE A 344 -24.50 -2.10 14.03
CA ILE A 344 -24.68 -3.20 13.07
C ILE A 344 -24.68 -4.55 13.79
N ILE A 345 -23.69 -4.84 14.63
CA ILE A 345 -23.60 -6.11 15.38
C ILE A 345 -24.82 -6.31 16.27
N ARG A 346 -25.22 -5.29 17.03
CA ARG A 346 -26.34 -5.40 17.98
C ARG A 346 -27.69 -5.63 17.30
N GLU A 347 -27.96 -4.91 16.21
CA GLU A 347 -29.26 -4.96 15.54
C GLU A 347 -29.37 -6.17 14.60
N THR A 348 -28.26 -6.67 14.06
CA THR A 348 -28.29 -7.79 13.11
C THR A 348 -27.93 -9.15 13.70
N GLY A 349 -27.29 -9.19 14.87
CA GLY A 349 -26.74 -10.43 15.42
C GLY A 349 -25.50 -10.95 14.68
N SER A 350 -24.97 -10.21 13.71
CA SER A 350 -23.74 -10.59 13.01
C SER A 350 -22.57 -10.68 13.98
N LEU A 351 -21.75 -11.71 13.82
CA LEU A 351 -20.57 -11.97 14.65
C LEU A 351 -19.42 -10.97 14.41
N GLY A 352 -19.48 -10.20 13.31
CA GLY A 352 -18.43 -9.24 13.00
C GLY A 352 -18.75 -8.33 11.83
N VAL A 353 -18.07 -7.18 11.82
CA VAL A 353 -18.15 -6.17 10.75
C VAL A 353 -16.74 -5.94 10.24
N ARG A 354 -16.55 -6.09 8.93
CA ARG A 354 -15.30 -5.77 8.25
C ARG A 354 -15.23 -4.26 8.06
N VAL A 355 -14.07 -3.68 8.31
CA VAL A 355 -13.82 -2.26 8.04
C VAL A 355 -12.75 -2.14 6.96
N PHE A 356 -13.06 -1.40 5.91
CA PHE A 356 -12.14 -1.02 4.85
C PHE A 356 -11.82 0.48 5.00
N PRO A 357 -10.58 0.87 5.33
CA PRO A 357 -10.21 2.28 5.35
C PRO A 357 -10.14 2.80 3.91
N SER A 358 -10.80 3.93 3.62
CA SER A 358 -10.59 4.60 2.33
C SER A 358 -9.30 5.40 2.37
N LEU A 359 -8.35 5.04 1.50
CA LEU A 359 -7.03 5.68 1.39
C LEU A 359 -7.08 7.03 0.65
N HIS A 360 -8.03 7.21 -0.27
CA HIS A 360 -8.21 8.46 -1.01
C HIS A 360 -9.70 8.77 -1.22
N ARG A 361 -10.09 10.01 -0.93
CA ARG A 361 -11.38 10.59 -1.28
C ARG A 361 -11.12 11.85 -2.07
N PHE A 362 -11.47 11.86 -3.35
CA PHE A 362 -11.52 13.07 -4.15
C PHE A 362 -12.91 13.70 -3.95
N VAL A 363 -12.96 14.76 -3.15
CA VAL A 363 -14.20 15.49 -2.87
C VAL A 363 -14.24 16.69 -3.81
N ALA A 364 -15.22 16.70 -4.71
CA ALA A 364 -15.56 17.92 -5.45
C ALA A 364 -16.10 18.96 -4.47
N GLU A 365 -15.69 20.22 -4.62
CA GLU A 365 -16.29 21.33 -3.89
C GLU A 365 -17.78 21.39 -4.23
N ARG A 366 -18.61 21.41 -3.19
CA ARG A 366 -20.06 21.47 -3.33
C ARG A 366 -20.53 22.81 -2.81
N GLU A 367 -21.29 23.50 -3.64
CA GLU A 367 -21.98 24.72 -3.27
C GLU A 367 -23.47 24.53 -3.51
N GLU A 368 -24.28 25.04 -2.59
CA GLU A 368 -25.73 25.13 -2.78
C GLU A 368 -26.10 26.56 -3.12
N THR A 369 -26.77 26.75 -4.26
CA THR A 369 -27.24 28.06 -4.71
C THR A 369 -28.73 28.01 -4.98
N MET A 370 -29.43 29.10 -4.66
CA MET A 370 -30.86 29.26 -4.97
C MET A 370 -31.00 29.87 -6.36
N VAL A 371 -31.77 29.22 -7.22
CA VAL A 371 -32.10 29.72 -8.56
C VAL A 371 -33.60 29.93 -8.66
N ASP A 372 -34.00 31.11 -9.15
CA ASP A 372 -35.39 31.37 -9.50
C ASP A 372 -35.71 30.70 -10.84
N VAL A 373 -36.70 29.81 -10.84
CA VAL A 373 -37.17 29.08 -12.00
C VAL A 373 -38.67 29.31 -12.16
N GLU A 374 -39.06 29.84 -13.31
CA GLU A 374 -40.45 30.13 -13.60
C GLU A 374 -41.21 28.88 -14.08
N PHE A 375 -42.31 28.57 -13.40
CA PHE A 375 -43.27 27.54 -13.80
C PHE A 375 -44.67 28.15 -13.87
N SER A 376 -45.31 28.03 -15.03
CA SER A 376 -46.70 28.45 -15.24
C SER A 376 -47.00 29.90 -14.83
N GLY A 377 -46.06 30.84 -15.08
CA GLY A 377 -46.23 32.26 -14.76
C GLY A 377 -45.95 32.63 -13.30
N ARG A 378 -45.41 31.71 -12.50
CA ARG A 378 -44.99 31.94 -11.11
C ARG A 378 -43.51 31.54 -10.93
N SER A 379 -42.78 32.37 -10.20
CA SER A 379 -41.39 32.13 -9.81
C SER A 379 -41.30 31.17 -8.63
N TYR A 380 -40.43 30.18 -8.73
CA TYR A 380 -40.14 29.22 -7.68
C TYR A 380 -38.64 29.17 -7.42
N TRP A 381 -38.26 29.25 -6.15
CA TRP A 381 -36.87 29.08 -5.76
C TRP A 381 -36.53 27.60 -5.65
N VAL A 382 -35.55 27.17 -6.43
CA VAL A 382 -35.05 25.79 -6.43
C VAL A 382 -33.61 25.79 -5.93
N ARG A 383 -33.32 24.97 -4.92
CA ARG A 383 -31.94 24.71 -4.51
C ARG A 383 -31.22 23.90 -5.58
N ILE A 384 -30.06 24.40 -6.00
CA ILE A 384 -29.18 23.73 -6.94
C ILE A 384 -27.91 23.30 -6.22
N LYS A 385 -27.59 22.01 -6.32
CA LYS A 385 -26.29 21.45 -5.91
C LYS A 385 -25.32 21.56 -7.07
N VAL A 386 -24.35 22.45 -6.93
CA VAL A 386 -23.26 22.66 -7.88
C VAL A 386 -22.03 21.89 -7.39
N SER A 387 -21.42 21.10 -8.27
CA SER A 387 -20.18 20.37 -8.00
C SER A 387 -19.07 20.91 -8.89
N ARG A 388 -17.96 21.37 -8.28
CA ARG A 388 -16.75 21.84 -8.98
C ARG A 388 -15.53 21.01 -8.60
N MET A 389 -14.59 20.86 -9.52
CA MET A 389 -13.27 20.28 -9.25
C MET A 389 -12.24 21.05 -10.05
N ASP A 390 -11.14 21.46 -9.40
CA ASP A 390 -10.08 22.26 -10.01
C ASP A 390 -10.60 23.53 -10.72
N GLY A 391 -11.63 24.18 -10.14
CA GLY A 391 -12.31 25.35 -10.70
C GLY A 391 -13.28 25.06 -11.86
N SER A 392 -13.33 23.83 -12.37
CA SER A 392 -14.21 23.43 -13.48
C SER A 392 -15.57 22.94 -12.98
N LEU A 393 -16.66 23.40 -13.61
CA LEU A 393 -18.02 22.93 -13.33
C LEU A 393 -18.18 21.47 -13.80
N ILE A 394 -18.42 20.55 -12.86
CA ILE A 394 -18.69 19.14 -13.16
C ILE A 394 -20.18 18.91 -13.36
N ASN A 395 -21.00 19.47 -12.46
CA ASN A 395 -22.43 19.18 -12.42
C ASN A 395 -23.21 20.30 -11.75
N ALA A 396 -24.45 20.50 -12.19
CA ALA A 396 -25.44 21.36 -11.54
C ALA A 396 -26.78 20.62 -11.53
N LYS A 397 -27.26 20.23 -10.35
CA LYS A 397 -28.50 19.45 -10.20
C LYS A 397 -29.48 20.13 -9.24
N PRO A 398 -30.77 20.25 -9.63
CA PRO A 398 -31.79 20.76 -8.73
C PRO A 398 -32.13 19.74 -7.65
N GLU A 399 -32.50 20.25 -6.47
CA GLU A 399 -32.88 19.41 -5.35
C GLU A 399 -34.24 18.75 -5.60
N TYR A 400 -34.27 17.44 -5.39
CA TYR A 400 -35.44 16.61 -5.70
C TYR A 400 -36.70 17.07 -4.95
N GLU A 401 -36.58 17.36 -3.66
CA GLU A 401 -37.72 17.75 -2.82
C GLU A 401 -38.35 19.08 -3.25
N ASP A 402 -37.54 20.03 -3.74
CA ASP A 402 -38.05 21.31 -4.24
C ASP A 402 -38.78 21.09 -5.58
N CYS A 403 -38.20 20.28 -6.47
CA CYS A 403 -38.84 19.91 -7.73
C CYS A 403 -40.15 19.15 -7.52
N LYS A 404 -40.21 18.29 -6.50
CA LYS A 404 -41.41 17.53 -6.14
C LYS A 404 -42.52 18.45 -5.65
N LYS A 405 -42.23 19.37 -4.73
CA LYS A 405 -43.21 20.37 -4.26
C LYS A 405 -43.77 21.20 -5.41
N ILE A 406 -42.90 21.67 -6.32
CA ILE A 406 -43.32 22.44 -7.49
C ILE A 406 -44.20 21.59 -8.41
N ALA A 407 -43.85 20.33 -8.65
CA ALA A 407 -44.67 19.42 -9.45
C ALA A 407 -46.06 19.22 -8.83
N ASP A 408 -46.13 19.02 -7.52
CA ASP A 408 -47.38 18.85 -6.77
C ASP A 408 -48.25 20.12 -6.81
N GLU A 409 -47.66 21.32 -6.68
CA GLU A 409 -48.38 22.60 -6.70
C GLU A 409 -48.83 23.04 -8.10
N THR A 410 -48.01 22.77 -9.12
CA THR A 410 -48.27 23.21 -10.50
C THR A 410 -49.06 22.20 -11.33
N GLY A 411 -49.16 20.95 -10.86
CA GLY A 411 -49.73 19.83 -11.60
C GLY A 411 -48.88 19.37 -12.79
N LEU A 412 -47.65 19.90 -12.95
CA LEU A 412 -46.72 19.48 -13.98
C LEU A 412 -46.04 18.16 -13.61
N SER A 413 -45.67 17.36 -14.62
CA SER A 413 -44.88 16.16 -14.35
C SER A 413 -43.53 16.51 -13.72
N LEU A 414 -43.13 15.79 -12.68
CA LEU A 414 -41.84 15.94 -12.00
C LEU A 414 -40.66 15.93 -12.98
N ARG A 415 -40.73 15.09 -14.02
CA ARG A 415 -39.70 15.02 -15.07
C ARG A 415 -39.54 16.35 -15.82
N LEU A 416 -40.63 17.07 -16.09
CA LEU A 416 -40.58 18.37 -16.74
C LEU A 416 -40.03 19.44 -15.81
N VAL A 417 -40.42 19.40 -14.53
CA VAL A 417 -39.92 20.32 -13.50
C VAL A 417 -38.41 20.17 -13.33
N ILE A 418 -37.92 18.94 -13.14
CA ILE A 418 -36.48 18.65 -13.03
C ILE A 418 -35.74 19.14 -14.26
N LYS A 419 -36.23 18.84 -15.47
CA LYS A 419 -35.55 19.25 -16.70
C LYS A 419 -35.38 20.77 -16.80
N ARG A 420 -36.42 21.54 -16.52
CA ARG A 420 -36.35 23.02 -16.57
C ARG A 420 -35.46 23.59 -15.46
N ALA A 421 -35.53 23.00 -14.26
CA ALA A 421 -34.68 23.40 -13.16
C ALA A 421 -33.20 23.06 -13.42
N GLU A 422 -32.90 21.94 -14.09
CA GLU A 422 -31.56 21.61 -14.58
C GLU A 422 -31.08 22.63 -15.62
N GLU A 423 -31.89 22.99 -16.62
CA GLU A 423 -31.51 24.00 -17.62
C GLU A 423 -31.20 25.37 -16.99
N ALA A 424 -31.97 25.77 -15.98
CA ALA A 424 -31.71 26.99 -15.22
C ALA A 424 -30.46 26.86 -14.33
N ALA A 425 -30.24 25.69 -13.74
CA ALA A 425 -29.08 25.37 -12.90
C ALA A 425 -27.75 25.51 -13.67
N TRP A 426 -27.68 24.96 -14.89
CA TRP A 426 -26.48 25.06 -15.72
C TRP A 426 -26.17 26.51 -16.12
N LYS A 427 -27.19 27.28 -16.50
CA LYS A 427 -27.04 28.72 -16.80
C LYS A 427 -26.55 29.53 -15.60
N ALA A 428 -27.11 29.29 -14.42
CA ALA A 428 -26.72 29.98 -13.20
C ALA A 428 -25.30 29.60 -12.72
N ALA A 429 -24.87 28.37 -12.98
CA ALA A 429 -23.55 27.87 -12.60
C ALA A 429 -22.40 28.31 -13.53
N GLY A 430 -22.70 29.07 -14.59
CA GLY A 430 -21.70 29.71 -15.46
C GLY A 430 -21.22 28.86 -16.63
N SER A 431 -22.13 28.09 -17.27
CA SER A 431 -21.87 27.41 -18.56
C SER A 431 -22.04 28.32 -19.76
#